data_AF-A0A5P8K953-F1
#
_entry.id   AF-A0A5P8K953-F1
#
_cell.length_a   1.000
_cell.length_b   1.000
_cell.length_c   1.000
_cell.angle_alpha   90.00
_cell.angle_beta   90.00
_cell.angle_gamma   90.00
#
_symmetry.space_group_name_H-M   'P 1'
#
loop_
_entity.id
_entity.type
_entity.pdbx_description
1 polymer ?
#
loop_
_entity_poly.entity_id
_entity_poly.type
_entity_poly.pdbx_seq_one_letter_code
_entity_poly.pdbx_strand_id
1 'polypeptide(L)'
;MNDLKLFRIRDGQAAEIPGAAVALERHLQTLIERNMEAMLGIRFLASEYGTGARHRGRIDSLGLDECGNPVIIEYKRSNGKAVITQALSYLSWLRDHRHEFESLVKERLGDEAAGSVDWSNPRLVCIAGDFTSHDTNALEEIGRRIDLVSYRDFGGGLLALQLVTSVTGSATPSRTPGTPTNTSASSASPGGAGSTVKSVRQFYDESPQSLRDLYADLDAMLISHVDVQKEFQLHYIAYRRIKNVATVRFQPRSHTLVVRLAVDPDTVELVEGFARDVRKIGCLGTGPLELRIRSHEDLSRAGDLVRRSIEGR
;
A
#
# COMPACT_ATOMS: atom_id res chain seq x y z
N MET A 1 8.31 5.91 -21.07
CA MET A 1 8.00 5.18 -22.32
C MET A 1 7.42 3.84 -21.95
N ASN A 2 6.09 3.76 -21.90
CA ASN A 2 5.40 2.53 -21.67
C ASN A 2 4.85 2.03 -23.02
N ASP A 3 5.63 1.26 -23.77
CA ASP A 3 5.26 0.67 -25.08
C ASP A 3 4.41 -0.61 -24.90
N LEU A 4 3.45 -0.56 -23.97
CA LEU A 4 2.54 -1.66 -23.72
C LEU A 4 1.62 -1.84 -24.93
N LYS A 5 1.82 -2.94 -25.66
CA LYS A 5 1.00 -3.34 -26.81
C LYS A 5 0.12 -4.53 -26.45
N LEU A 6 -1.13 -4.48 -26.91
CA LEU A 6 -2.07 -5.57 -26.75
C LEU A 6 -2.36 -6.17 -28.12
N PHE A 7 -2.31 -7.50 -28.22
CA PHE A 7 -2.63 -8.21 -29.45
C PHE A 7 -3.78 -9.19 -29.21
N ARG A 8 -4.70 -9.25 -30.15
CA ARG A 8 -5.67 -10.34 -30.25
C ARG A 8 -5.08 -11.43 -31.14
N ILE A 9 -4.91 -12.63 -30.61
CA ILE A 9 -4.47 -13.80 -31.38
C ILE A 9 -5.68 -14.63 -31.78
N ARG A 10 -5.85 -14.89 -33.08
CA ARG A 10 -6.83 -15.84 -33.63
C ARG A 10 -6.15 -16.68 -34.69
N ASP A 11 -6.24 -18.00 -34.59
CA ASP A 11 -5.66 -18.95 -35.55
C ASP A 11 -4.17 -18.69 -35.84
N GLY A 12 -3.41 -18.31 -34.82
CA GLY A 12 -1.98 -17.99 -34.92
C GLY A 12 -1.66 -16.62 -35.55
N GLN A 13 -2.67 -15.85 -35.97
CA GLN A 13 -2.51 -14.50 -36.50
C GLN A 13 -2.69 -13.46 -35.39
N ALA A 14 -1.76 -12.52 -35.31
CA ALA A 14 -1.79 -11.42 -34.35
C ALA A 14 -2.37 -10.15 -34.99
N ALA A 15 -3.37 -9.57 -34.35
CA ALA A 15 -3.88 -8.24 -34.68
C ALA A 15 -3.66 -7.31 -33.46
N GLU A 16 -2.93 -6.22 -33.65
CA GLU A 16 -2.74 -5.23 -32.60
C GLU A 16 -4.08 -4.55 -32.28
N ILE A 17 -4.39 -4.44 -30.99
CA ILE A 17 -5.45 -3.59 -30.47
C ILE A 17 -4.77 -2.28 -30.06
N PRO A 18 -5.02 -1.15 -30.76
CA PRO A 18 -4.36 0.10 -30.43
C PRO A 18 -4.84 0.60 -29.06
N GLY A 19 -3.90 0.88 -28.18
CA GLY A 19 -4.19 1.51 -26.90
C GLY A 19 -4.26 3.03 -27.06
N ALA A 20 -5.27 3.66 -26.46
CA ALA A 20 -5.42 5.10 -26.38
C ALA A 20 -5.53 5.57 -24.92
N ALA A 21 -5.29 6.85 -24.69
CA ALA A 21 -5.77 7.49 -23.47
C ALA A 21 -7.31 7.60 -23.57
N VAL A 22 -8.01 7.22 -22.51
CA VAL A 22 -9.47 7.38 -22.36
C VAL A 22 -9.85 8.82 -22.69
N ALA A 23 -10.78 9.02 -23.62
CA ALA A 23 -11.20 10.34 -24.08
C ALA A 23 -11.90 11.19 -22.99
N LEU A 24 -12.43 10.54 -21.94
CA LEU A 24 -13.13 11.16 -20.81
C LEU A 24 -12.56 10.70 -19.47
N GLU A 25 -11.75 11.56 -18.83
CA GLU A 25 -11.22 11.39 -17.48
C GLU A 25 -12.29 10.98 -16.45
N ARG A 26 -13.46 11.61 -16.51
CA ARG A 26 -14.59 11.29 -15.64
C ARG A 26 -15.05 9.84 -15.78
N HIS A 27 -14.99 9.28 -16.99
CA HIS A 27 -15.35 7.87 -17.20
C HIS A 27 -14.32 6.95 -16.55
N LEU A 28 -13.02 7.25 -16.71
CA LEU A 28 -11.95 6.50 -16.07
C LEU A 28 -12.07 6.57 -14.54
N GLN A 29 -12.27 7.76 -13.98
CA GLN A 29 -12.45 7.96 -12.55
C GLN A 29 -13.64 7.14 -12.04
N THR A 30 -14.82 7.26 -12.65
CA THR A 30 -15.99 6.47 -12.23
C THR A 30 -15.75 4.96 -12.36
N LEU A 31 -15.04 4.52 -13.40
CA LEU A 31 -14.69 3.11 -13.58
C LEU A 31 -13.77 2.61 -12.47
N ILE A 32 -12.72 3.38 -12.15
CA ILE A 32 -11.78 3.05 -11.08
C ILE A 32 -12.47 3.11 -9.72
N GLU A 33 -13.25 4.15 -9.40
CA GLU A 33 -13.98 4.26 -8.13
C GLU A 33 -14.90 3.06 -7.87
N ARG A 34 -15.62 2.59 -8.90
CA ARG A 34 -16.51 1.41 -8.79
C ARG A 34 -15.75 0.10 -8.60
N ASN A 35 -14.50 0.02 -9.05
CA ASN A 35 -13.70 -1.21 -9.04
C ASN A 35 -12.40 -1.02 -8.26
N MET A 36 -12.35 -0.06 -7.34
CA MET A 36 -11.10 0.47 -6.79
C MET A 36 -10.35 -0.59 -5.99
N GLU A 37 -11.08 -1.44 -5.28
CA GLU A 37 -10.52 -2.54 -4.51
C GLU A 37 -9.92 -3.61 -5.43
N ALA A 38 -10.62 -3.93 -6.53
CA ALA A 38 -10.17 -4.90 -7.52
C ALA A 38 -8.97 -4.37 -8.33
N MET A 39 -8.94 -3.09 -8.68
CA MET A 39 -7.91 -2.48 -9.53
C MET A 39 -6.68 -2.02 -8.75
N LEU A 40 -6.87 -1.44 -7.56
CA LEU A 40 -5.81 -0.75 -6.81
C LEU A 40 -5.58 -1.30 -5.39
N GLY A 41 -6.45 -2.18 -4.90
CA GLY A 41 -6.39 -2.63 -3.50
C GLY A 41 -6.81 -1.53 -2.53
N ILE A 42 -7.66 -0.60 -2.97
CA ILE A 42 -8.10 0.53 -2.16
C ILE A 42 -9.62 0.47 -2.02
N ARG A 43 -10.12 0.54 -0.79
CA ARG A 43 -11.55 0.64 -0.50
C ARG A 43 -11.98 2.09 -0.70
N PHE A 44 -12.94 2.31 -1.60
CA PHE A 44 -13.44 3.63 -1.96
C PHE A 44 -14.24 4.29 -0.83
N LEU A 45 -14.05 5.59 -0.62
CA LEU A 45 -14.73 6.37 0.43
C LEU A 45 -15.59 7.51 -0.15
N ALA A 46 -15.01 8.33 -1.01
CA ALA A 46 -15.70 9.48 -1.59
C ALA A 46 -15.11 9.89 -2.94
N SER A 47 -15.94 10.53 -3.76
CA SER A 47 -15.59 11.13 -5.05
C SER A 47 -15.75 12.64 -4.96
N GLU A 48 -14.90 13.40 -5.65
CA GLU A 48 -14.97 14.85 -5.79
C GLU A 48 -15.09 15.59 -4.44
N TYR A 49 -14.29 15.17 -3.46
CA TYR A 49 -14.40 15.59 -2.07
C TYR A 49 -13.88 17.03 -1.85
N GLY A 50 -14.75 17.93 -1.40
CA GLY A 50 -14.39 19.34 -1.18
C GLY A 50 -13.56 19.55 0.08
N THR A 51 -12.45 20.29 0.01
CA THR A 51 -11.52 20.52 1.14
C THR A 51 -11.80 21.82 1.91
N GLY A 52 -13.01 22.35 1.79
CA GLY A 52 -13.48 23.54 2.50
C GLY A 52 -12.79 24.86 2.07
N ALA A 53 -13.15 25.95 2.76
CA ALA A 53 -12.76 27.31 2.39
C ALA A 53 -11.26 27.63 2.59
N ARG A 54 -10.55 26.85 3.43
CA ARG A 54 -9.13 27.03 3.76
C ARG A 54 -8.20 26.44 2.69
N HIS A 55 -8.52 25.25 2.19
CA HIS A 55 -7.72 24.58 1.15
C HIS A 55 -8.26 24.83 -0.27
N ARG A 56 -9.53 25.25 -0.40
CA ARG A 56 -10.19 25.66 -1.67
C ARG A 56 -9.96 24.69 -2.84
N GLY A 57 -9.84 23.41 -2.53
CA GLY A 57 -9.58 22.36 -3.50
C GLY A 57 -10.68 21.31 -3.51
N ARG A 58 -10.51 20.36 -4.42
CA ARG A 58 -11.39 19.20 -4.55
C ARG A 58 -10.48 18.01 -4.82
N ILE A 59 -10.57 17.01 -3.95
CA ILE A 59 -9.85 15.75 -4.09
C ILE A 59 -10.67 14.86 -5.02
N ASP A 60 -10.07 14.29 -6.06
CA ASP A 60 -10.83 13.50 -7.04
C ASP A 60 -11.42 12.25 -6.40
N SER A 61 -10.62 11.47 -5.67
CA SER A 61 -11.14 10.36 -4.85
C SER A 61 -10.38 10.17 -3.54
N LEU A 62 -11.12 9.74 -2.52
CA LEU A 62 -10.60 9.29 -1.22
C LEU A 62 -10.80 7.79 -1.07
N GLY A 63 -9.83 7.13 -0.44
CA GLY A 63 -9.89 5.70 -0.15
C GLY A 63 -9.06 5.27 1.06
N LEU A 64 -9.15 3.98 1.39
CA LEU A 64 -8.40 3.34 2.46
C LEU A 64 -7.67 2.11 1.88
N ASP A 65 -6.34 2.07 1.94
CA ASP A 65 -5.57 0.96 1.36
C ASP A 65 -5.67 -0.34 2.20
N GLU A 66 -5.12 -1.42 1.65
CA GLU A 66 -5.10 -2.74 2.30
C GLU A 66 -4.37 -2.73 3.66
N CYS A 67 -3.49 -1.75 3.89
CA CYS A 67 -2.76 -1.59 5.12
C CYS A 67 -3.47 -0.68 6.14
N GLY A 68 -4.64 -0.11 5.78
CA GLY A 68 -5.38 0.84 6.61
C GLY A 68 -4.88 2.28 6.49
N ASN A 69 -3.98 2.60 5.56
CA ASN A 69 -3.53 3.97 5.37
C ASN A 69 -4.55 4.79 4.56
N PRO A 70 -4.83 6.05 4.94
CA PRO A 70 -5.58 6.99 4.11
C PRO A 70 -4.94 7.16 2.74
N VAL A 71 -5.78 7.17 1.70
CA VAL A 71 -5.34 7.31 0.32
C VAL A 71 -6.05 8.47 -0.36
N ILE A 72 -5.26 9.30 -1.02
CA ILE A 72 -5.71 10.33 -1.97
C ILE A 72 -5.42 9.81 -3.37
N ILE A 73 -6.40 9.90 -4.27
CA ILE A 73 -6.24 9.52 -5.67
C ILE A 73 -6.54 10.75 -6.51
N GLU A 74 -5.63 11.08 -7.44
CA GLU A 74 -5.74 12.22 -8.36
C GLU A 74 -5.53 11.72 -9.79
N TYR A 75 -6.41 12.15 -10.70
CA TYR A 75 -6.35 11.76 -12.12
C TYR A 75 -5.71 12.90 -12.94
N LYS A 76 -4.91 12.54 -13.94
CA LYS A 76 -4.35 13.50 -14.91
C LYS A 76 -4.91 13.25 -16.31
N ARG A 77 -5.44 14.30 -16.94
CA ARG A 77 -5.75 14.33 -18.39
C ARG A 77 -4.52 14.19 -19.30
N SER A 78 -3.41 14.82 -18.95
CA SER A 78 -2.16 14.89 -19.75
C SER A 78 -0.99 15.38 -18.88
N ASN A 79 0.25 15.32 -19.37
CA ASN A 79 1.57 15.55 -18.72
C ASN A 79 1.78 16.91 -17.99
N GLY A 80 0.80 17.40 -17.25
CA GLY A 80 0.87 18.65 -16.49
C GLY A 80 1.69 18.50 -15.21
N LYS A 81 2.68 19.39 -15.06
CA LYS A 81 3.56 19.51 -13.89
C LYS A 81 2.81 19.85 -12.58
N ALA A 82 1.57 20.36 -12.65
CA ALA A 82 0.88 20.94 -11.50
C ALA A 82 0.19 19.94 -10.55
N VAL A 83 -0.09 18.72 -11.01
CA VAL A 83 -0.93 17.78 -10.23
C VAL A 83 -0.20 17.24 -8.99
N ILE A 84 1.12 17.04 -9.06
CA ILE A 84 1.88 16.57 -7.88
C ILE A 84 1.84 17.65 -6.78
N THR A 85 2.05 18.92 -7.13
CA THR A 85 2.01 20.02 -6.16
C THR A 85 0.63 20.21 -5.52
N GLN A 86 -0.45 20.06 -6.31
CA GLN A 86 -1.82 20.12 -5.81
C GLN A 86 -2.11 18.94 -4.87
N ALA A 87 -1.74 17.74 -5.29
CA ALA A 87 -1.92 16.52 -4.52
C ALA A 87 -1.16 16.54 -3.17
N LEU A 88 0.04 17.15 -3.14
CA LEU A 88 0.79 17.38 -1.91
C LEU A 88 0.07 18.32 -0.93
N SER A 89 -0.68 19.30 -1.43
CA SER A 89 -1.49 20.17 -0.57
C SER A 89 -2.61 19.38 0.13
N TYR A 90 -3.12 18.32 -0.50
CA TYR A 90 -4.17 17.46 0.07
C TYR A 90 -3.66 16.51 1.14
N LEU A 91 -2.38 16.12 1.09
CA LEU A 91 -1.76 15.43 2.23
C LEU A 91 -1.77 16.29 3.50
N SER A 92 -1.61 17.62 3.36
CA SER A 92 -1.77 18.53 4.51
C SER A 92 -3.21 18.59 4.98
N TRP A 93 -4.19 18.55 4.07
CA TRP A 93 -5.60 18.51 4.44
C TRP A 93 -5.93 17.25 5.25
N LEU A 94 -5.48 16.07 4.82
CA LEU A 94 -5.65 14.80 5.56
C LEU A 94 -5.12 14.88 6.99
N ARG A 95 -3.96 15.51 7.18
CA ARG A 95 -3.36 15.67 8.51
C ARG A 95 -4.20 16.57 9.42
N ASP A 96 -4.75 17.65 8.87
CA ASP A 96 -5.53 18.62 9.62
C ASP A 96 -6.97 18.12 9.91
N HIS A 97 -7.47 17.13 9.14
CA HIS A 97 -8.87 16.66 9.16
C HIS A 97 -9.01 15.16 9.46
N ARG A 98 -8.18 14.62 10.37
CA ARG A 98 -8.19 13.18 10.70
C ARG A 98 -9.55 12.65 11.14
N HIS A 99 -10.24 13.37 12.02
CA HIS A 99 -11.54 12.97 12.54
C HIS A 99 -12.63 12.96 11.46
N GLU A 100 -12.55 13.89 10.51
CA GLU A 100 -13.46 13.94 9.36
C GLU A 100 -13.26 12.72 8.46
N PHE A 101 -12.01 12.36 8.18
CA PHE A 101 -11.67 11.16 7.42
C PHE A 101 -12.09 9.87 8.15
N GLU A 102 -11.81 9.74 9.45
CA GLU A 102 -12.23 8.60 10.27
C GLU A 102 -13.76 8.45 10.31
N SER A 103 -14.49 9.56 10.37
CA SER A 103 -15.95 9.57 10.30
C SER A 103 -16.44 9.07 8.94
N LEU A 104 -15.79 9.48 7.84
CA LEU A 104 -16.09 9.00 6.50
C LEU A 104 -15.80 7.48 6.37
N VAL A 105 -14.69 7.00 6.93
CA VAL A 105 -14.37 5.57 6.97
C VAL A 105 -15.44 4.80 7.74
N LYS A 106 -15.86 5.30 8.90
CA LYS A 106 -16.91 4.67 9.71
C LYS A 106 -18.24 4.61 8.95
N GLU A 107 -18.64 5.68 8.30
CA GLU A 107 -19.89 5.75 7.52
C GLU A 107 -19.89 4.75 6.35
N ARG A 108 -18.76 4.61 5.66
CA ARG A 108 -18.66 3.81 4.43
C ARG A 108 -18.28 2.35 4.66
N LEU A 109 -17.41 2.08 5.64
CA LEU A 109 -16.75 0.79 5.84
C LEU A 109 -16.98 0.20 7.25
N GLY A 110 -17.65 0.93 8.15
CA GLY A 110 -17.99 0.47 9.49
C GLY A 110 -16.92 0.74 10.56
N ASP A 111 -17.27 0.43 11.81
CA ASP A 111 -16.45 0.74 12.99
C ASP A 111 -15.10 0.04 13.02
N GLU A 112 -15.03 -1.22 12.56
CA GLU A 112 -13.77 -1.98 12.53
C GLU A 112 -12.73 -1.29 11.63
N ALA A 113 -13.15 -0.87 10.43
CA ALA A 113 -12.28 -0.18 9.49
C ALA A 113 -11.84 1.20 10.01
N ALA A 114 -12.72 1.91 10.72
CA ALA A 114 -12.39 3.20 11.33
C ALA A 114 -11.37 3.04 12.47
N GLY A 115 -11.47 1.97 13.26
CA GLY A 115 -10.51 1.63 14.31
C GLY A 115 -9.15 1.17 13.77
N SER A 116 -9.07 0.75 12.50
CA SER A 116 -7.86 0.27 11.86
C SER A 116 -7.12 1.33 11.03
N VAL A 117 -7.54 2.61 11.06
CA VAL A 117 -6.91 3.66 10.25
C VAL A 117 -5.48 3.92 10.75
N ASP A 118 -4.51 3.74 9.86
CA ASP A 118 -3.09 3.99 10.09
C ASP A 118 -2.67 5.33 9.47
N TRP A 119 -2.44 6.32 10.32
CA TRP A 119 -2.00 7.66 9.90
C TRP A 119 -0.47 7.78 9.72
N SER A 120 0.30 6.72 9.90
CA SER A 120 1.76 6.76 9.88
C SER A 120 2.33 6.97 8.48
N ASN A 121 1.65 6.47 7.43
CA ASN A 121 2.12 6.60 6.05
C ASN A 121 0.99 6.77 5.01
N PRO A 122 0.24 7.90 5.04
CA PRO A 122 -0.78 8.21 4.04
C PRO A 122 -0.21 8.16 2.62
N ARG A 123 -0.99 7.60 1.69
CA ARG A 123 -0.58 7.33 0.31
C ARG A 123 -1.23 8.34 -0.64
N LEU A 124 -0.45 8.83 -1.59
CA LEU A 124 -0.97 9.54 -2.75
C LEU A 124 -0.83 8.65 -3.99
N VAL A 125 -1.88 8.52 -4.78
CA VAL A 125 -1.87 7.80 -6.05
C VAL A 125 -2.24 8.75 -7.18
N CYS A 126 -1.30 9.00 -8.08
CA CYS A 126 -1.53 9.79 -9.29
C CYS A 126 -1.76 8.85 -10.47
N ILE A 127 -2.88 8.99 -11.17
CA ILE A 127 -3.26 8.14 -12.30
C ILE A 127 -3.25 8.96 -13.60
N ALA A 128 -2.44 8.58 -14.58
CA ALA A 128 -2.28 9.34 -15.84
C ALA A 128 -2.06 8.42 -17.05
N GLY A 129 -2.20 8.92 -18.27
CA GLY A 129 -1.89 8.13 -19.47
C GLY A 129 -0.39 7.82 -19.62
N ASP A 130 0.47 8.77 -19.22
CA ASP A 130 1.92 8.60 -19.21
C ASP A 130 2.56 9.55 -18.17
N PHE A 131 3.83 9.30 -17.84
CA PHE A 131 4.64 10.15 -16.97
C PHE A 131 5.98 10.44 -17.62
N THR A 132 6.48 11.67 -17.42
CA THR A 132 7.82 12.05 -17.89
C THR A 132 8.88 11.60 -16.89
N SER A 133 10.14 11.47 -17.33
CA SER A 133 11.27 11.21 -16.41
C SER A 133 11.46 12.32 -15.38
N HIS A 134 11.02 13.55 -15.69
CA HIS A 134 11.01 14.63 -14.71
C HIS A 134 9.98 14.41 -13.60
N ASP A 135 8.81 13.84 -13.93
CA ASP A 135 7.79 13.51 -12.92
C ASP A 135 8.31 12.42 -11.97
N THR A 136 9.00 11.39 -12.50
CA THR A 136 9.53 10.30 -11.68
C THR A 136 10.67 10.76 -10.77
N ASN A 137 11.64 11.52 -11.32
CA ASN A 137 12.81 11.97 -10.56
C ASN A 137 12.44 12.98 -9.46
N ALA A 138 11.42 13.82 -9.69
CA ALA A 138 11.00 14.81 -8.70
C ALA A 138 10.39 14.16 -7.44
N LEU A 139 9.89 12.92 -7.53
CA LEU A 139 9.27 12.25 -6.39
C LEU A 139 10.25 11.81 -5.32
N GLU A 140 11.49 11.48 -5.69
CA GLU A 140 12.51 11.03 -4.74
C GLU A 140 12.81 12.10 -3.69
N GLU A 141 12.81 13.38 -4.10
CA GLU A 141 13.08 14.54 -3.23
C GLU A 141 11.89 14.93 -2.34
N ILE A 142 10.67 14.48 -2.66
CA ILE A 142 9.45 14.89 -1.96
C ILE A 142 9.33 14.20 -0.58
N GLY A 143 9.92 13.02 -0.41
CA GLY A 143 9.93 12.30 0.86
C GLY A 143 8.54 11.93 1.40
N ARG A 144 7.57 11.71 0.51
CA ARG A 144 6.20 11.24 0.84
C ARG A 144 5.88 9.97 0.06
N ARG A 145 4.91 9.19 0.55
CA ARG A 145 4.47 7.97 -0.12
C ARG A 145 3.59 8.30 -1.33
N ILE A 146 4.13 8.07 -2.52
CA ILE A 146 3.49 8.48 -3.79
C ILE A 146 3.65 7.36 -4.83
N ASP A 147 2.53 7.00 -5.45
CA ASP A 147 2.49 6.10 -6.59
C ASP A 147 2.11 6.85 -7.86
N LEU A 148 2.84 6.59 -8.93
CA LEU A 148 2.48 6.98 -10.29
C LEU A 148 1.97 5.74 -11.01
N VAL A 149 0.69 5.74 -11.37
CA VAL A 149 0.05 4.63 -12.10
C VAL A 149 -0.33 5.11 -13.50
N SER A 150 0.28 4.51 -14.51
CA SER A 150 -0.12 4.76 -15.89
C SER A 150 -1.31 3.90 -16.27
N TYR A 151 -2.20 4.42 -17.11
CA TYR A 151 -3.32 3.66 -17.66
C TYR A 151 -3.29 3.65 -19.19
N ARG A 152 -3.83 2.59 -19.78
CA ARG A 152 -4.02 2.46 -21.23
C ARG A 152 -5.34 1.73 -21.51
N ASP A 153 -6.22 2.37 -22.27
CA ASP A 153 -7.50 1.80 -22.69
C ASP A 153 -7.37 1.22 -24.10
N PHE A 154 -7.71 -0.06 -24.25
CA PHE A 154 -7.66 -0.80 -25.50
C PHE A 154 -9.06 -0.96 -26.13
N GLY A 155 -10.07 -0.32 -25.57
CA GLY A 155 -11.46 -0.44 -25.98
C GLY A 155 -12.05 -1.82 -25.63
N GLY A 156 -13.37 -1.95 -25.82
CA GLY A 156 -14.06 -3.23 -25.58
C GLY A 156 -13.99 -3.73 -24.14
N GLY A 157 -13.84 -2.82 -23.16
CA GLY A 157 -13.75 -3.17 -21.74
C GLY A 157 -12.36 -3.62 -21.28
N LEU A 158 -11.31 -3.37 -22.07
CA LEU A 158 -9.93 -3.75 -21.77
C LEU A 158 -9.13 -2.53 -21.30
N LEU A 159 -8.83 -2.48 -20.00
CA LEU A 159 -8.03 -1.43 -19.38
C LEU A 159 -6.77 -2.03 -18.75
N ALA A 160 -5.61 -1.46 -19.05
CA ALA A 160 -4.37 -1.78 -18.36
C ALA A 160 -4.01 -0.67 -17.36
N LEU A 161 -3.55 -1.07 -16.18
CA LEU A 161 -2.95 -0.21 -15.17
C LEU A 161 -1.53 -0.70 -14.90
N GLN A 162 -0.58 0.22 -14.80
CA GLN A 162 0.80 -0.10 -14.52
C GLN A 162 1.40 0.88 -13.54
N LEU A 163 1.97 0.37 -12.45
CA LEU A 163 2.78 1.15 -11.53
C LEU A 163 4.09 1.54 -12.22
N VAL A 164 4.26 2.83 -12.48
CA VAL A 164 5.45 3.40 -13.13
C VAL A 164 6.52 3.72 -12.11
N THR A 165 6.13 4.27 -10.97
CA THR A 165 7.04 4.64 -9.88
C THR A 165 6.27 4.56 -8.57
N SER A 166 6.93 4.10 -7.51
CA SER A 166 6.41 4.08 -6.15
C SER A 166 7.50 4.56 -5.23
N VAL A 167 7.29 5.70 -4.58
CA VAL A 167 8.15 6.20 -3.51
C VAL A 167 7.48 5.87 -2.19
N THR A 168 8.20 5.24 -1.27
CA THR A 168 7.64 4.73 -0.01
C THR A 168 7.54 5.81 1.07
N GLY A 169 8.21 6.95 0.86
CA GLY A 169 8.34 8.05 1.82
C GLY A 169 9.21 7.70 3.03
N SER A 170 9.68 8.73 3.74
CA SER A 170 10.22 8.58 5.09
C SER A 170 9.07 8.71 6.09
N ALA A 171 8.74 7.63 6.81
CA ALA A 171 7.68 7.63 7.81
C ALA A 171 7.92 8.77 8.83
N THR A 172 7.00 9.74 8.87
CA THR A 172 7.03 10.75 9.94
C THR A 172 6.53 10.12 11.23
N PRO A 173 7.31 10.12 12.33
CA PRO A 173 6.81 9.64 13.60
C PRO A 173 5.62 10.51 14.01
N SER A 174 4.47 9.86 14.22
CA SER A 174 3.26 10.50 14.72
C SER A 174 3.53 11.08 16.11
N ARG A 175 3.89 12.36 16.18
CA ARG A 175 3.74 13.15 17.41
C ARG A 175 2.27 13.51 17.52
N THR A 176 1.56 12.82 18.40
CA THR A 176 0.28 13.31 18.95
C THR A 176 0.49 14.74 19.45
N PRO A 177 -0.31 15.74 19.03
CA PRO A 177 -0.22 17.09 19.58
C PRO A 177 -0.83 17.10 20.98
N GLY A 178 -0.01 16.81 21.98
CA GLY A 178 -0.25 17.22 23.36
C GLY A 178 0.38 18.60 23.56
N THR A 179 -0.49 19.56 23.87
CA THR A 179 -0.30 20.92 24.45
C THR A 179 1.12 21.42 24.73
N PRO A 180 1.50 22.65 24.33
CA PRO A 180 2.82 23.20 24.58
C PRO A 180 2.90 23.79 26.00
N THR A 181 3.88 23.36 26.79
CA THR A 181 4.41 24.17 27.90
C THR A 181 5.92 24.04 27.98
N ASN A 182 6.56 25.20 28.04
CA ASN A 182 8.00 25.45 28.00
C ASN A 182 8.75 24.94 29.25
N THR A 183 9.97 24.43 29.01
CA THR A 183 11.21 24.54 29.79
C THR A 183 11.17 24.39 31.33
N SER A 184 11.80 23.33 31.86
CA SER A 184 13.14 23.38 32.52
C SER A 184 13.43 22.11 33.35
N ALA A 185 14.72 21.78 33.39
CA ALA A 185 15.46 20.72 34.07
C ALA A 185 14.90 20.01 35.34
N SER A 186 15.26 18.72 35.40
CA SER A 186 15.66 17.91 36.57
C SER A 186 14.63 17.00 37.27
N SER A 187 15.17 15.80 37.58
CA SER A 187 14.77 14.78 38.57
C SER A 187 13.83 13.65 38.11
N ALA A 188 14.33 12.44 38.37
CA ALA A 188 13.68 11.17 38.13
C ALA A 188 12.51 10.93 39.09
N SER A 189 11.41 10.41 38.55
CA SER A 189 10.54 9.44 39.23
C SER A 189 9.68 8.69 38.21
N PRO A 190 9.36 7.40 38.46
CA PRO A 190 8.71 6.53 37.49
C PRO A 190 7.19 6.54 37.67
N GLY A 191 6.43 6.80 36.61
CA GLY A 191 4.98 6.67 36.65
C GLY A 191 4.30 7.22 35.40
N GLY A 192 3.64 6.35 34.64
CA GLY A 192 2.80 6.73 33.50
C GLY A 192 3.12 5.97 32.21
N ALA A 193 3.05 4.63 32.25
CA ALA A 193 3.15 3.80 31.06
C ALA A 193 1.89 3.96 30.19
N GLY A 194 1.86 5.01 29.35
CA GLY A 194 1.13 4.92 28.09
C GLY A 194 1.86 3.90 27.23
N SER A 195 1.30 2.70 27.09
CA SER A 195 1.85 1.65 26.24
C SER A 195 1.95 2.17 24.80
N THR A 196 3.11 2.71 24.44
CA THR A 196 3.42 3.06 23.06
C THR A 196 3.39 1.77 22.25
N VAL A 197 2.48 1.70 21.28
CA VAL A 197 2.36 0.57 20.37
C VAL A 197 3.72 0.34 19.71
N LYS A 198 4.32 -0.84 19.92
CA LYS A 198 5.63 -1.17 19.35
C LYS A 198 5.52 -1.29 17.83
N SER A 199 6.47 -0.68 17.12
CA SER A 199 6.53 -0.75 15.66
C SER A 199 7.24 -2.01 15.17
N VAL A 200 6.98 -2.42 13.93
CA VAL A 200 7.68 -3.56 13.31
C VAL A 200 9.20 -3.34 13.26
N ARG A 201 9.66 -2.09 13.13
CA ARG A 201 11.09 -1.74 13.17
C ARG A 201 11.68 -2.06 14.54
N GLN A 202 10.99 -1.70 15.62
CA GLN A 202 11.43 -2.05 16.96
C GLN A 202 11.49 -3.57 17.16
N PHE A 203 10.49 -4.32 16.65
CA PHE A 203 10.56 -5.78 16.70
C PHE A 203 11.72 -6.36 15.90
N TYR A 204 12.06 -5.78 14.74
CA TYR A 204 13.24 -6.15 13.95
C TYR A 204 14.54 -5.88 14.73
N ASP A 205 14.68 -4.70 15.31
CA ASP A 205 15.88 -4.30 16.08
C ASP A 205 16.08 -5.18 17.33
N GLU A 206 14.99 -5.52 18.02
CA GLU A 206 14.97 -6.41 19.19
C GLU A 206 15.09 -7.90 18.83
N SER A 207 15.01 -8.28 17.55
CA SER A 207 15.06 -9.68 17.14
C SER A 207 16.48 -10.28 17.29
N PRO A 208 16.61 -11.57 17.65
CA PRO A 208 17.89 -12.27 17.59
C PRO A 208 18.51 -12.23 16.19
N GLN A 209 19.84 -12.27 16.10
CA GLN A 209 20.55 -12.21 14.81
C GLN A 209 20.06 -13.28 13.83
N SER A 210 19.88 -14.52 14.30
CA SER A 210 19.37 -15.63 13.50
C SER A 210 17.99 -15.40 12.90
N LEU A 211 17.10 -14.68 13.60
CA LEU A 211 15.78 -14.31 13.06
C LEU A 211 15.89 -13.17 12.03
N ARG A 212 16.85 -12.25 12.22
CA ARG A 212 17.17 -11.21 11.24
C ARG A 212 17.80 -11.78 9.97
N ASP A 213 18.67 -12.77 10.09
CA ASP A 213 19.29 -13.47 8.96
C ASP A 213 18.21 -14.21 8.14
N LEU A 214 17.33 -14.94 8.82
CA LEU A 214 16.19 -15.61 8.17
C LEU A 214 15.27 -14.62 7.44
N TYR A 215 15.08 -13.42 8.01
CA TYR A 215 14.33 -12.36 7.36
C TYR A 215 15.10 -11.76 6.18
N ALA A 216 16.41 -11.59 6.27
CA ALA A 216 17.23 -11.08 5.16
C ALA A 216 17.12 -11.99 3.93
N ASP A 217 17.13 -13.31 4.13
CA ASP A 217 16.95 -14.27 3.04
C ASP A 217 15.52 -14.22 2.45
N LEU A 218 14.50 -14.10 3.30
CA LEU A 218 13.11 -13.91 2.86
C LEU A 218 12.93 -12.58 2.11
N ASP A 219 13.54 -11.50 2.59
CA ASP A 219 13.52 -10.17 2.00
C ASP A 219 14.17 -10.19 0.61
N ALA A 220 15.32 -10.85 0.48
CA ALA A 220 15.99 -11.05 -0.80
C ALA A 220 15.11 -11.82 -1.79
N MET A 221 14.42 -12.87 -1.33
CA MET A 221 13.47 -13.63 -2.16
C MET A 221 12.32 -12.73 -2.66
N LEU A 222 11.72 -11.95 -1.77
CA LEU A 222 10.57 -11.09 -2.10
C LEU A 222 10.96 -9.93 -3.03
N ILE A 223 12.12 -9.30 -2.81
CA ILE A 223 12.56 -8.12 -3.57
C ILE A 223 13.32 -8.47 -4.85
N SER A 224 13.68 -9.74 -5.07
CA SER A 224 14.31 -10.22 -6.30
C SER A 224 13.44 -9.97 -7.56
N HIS A 225 12.13 -9.80 -7.37
CA HIS A 225 11.21 -9.40 -8.41
C HIS A 225 11.21 -7.87 -8.57
N VAL A 226 11.63 -7.39 -9.75
CA VAL A 226 11.90 -5.96 -10.06
C VAL A 226 10.73 -5.02 -9.74
N ASP A 227 9.49 -5.51 -9.75
CA ASP A 227 8.29 -4.72 -9.54
C ASP A 227 7.75 -4.75 -8.10
N VAL A 228 8.40 -5.46 -7.19
CA VAL A 228 8.02 -5.53 -5.78
C VAL A 228 8.70 -4.42 -4.98
N GLN A 229 7.89 -3.62 -4.30
CA GLN A 229 8.28 -2.53 -3.41
C GLN A 229 8.13 -2.97 -1.96
N LYS A 230 9.04 -2.51 -1.10
CA LYS A 230 9.06 -2.81 0.33
C LYS A 230 8.72 -1.58 1.16
N GLU A 231 7.73 -1.69 2.03
CA GLU A 231 7.24 -0.60 2.87
C GLU A 231 7.14 -1.01 4.33
N PHE A 232 7.69 -0.19 5.22
CA PHE A 232 7.48 -0.38 6.66
C PHE A 232 6.15 0.24 7.06
N GLN A 233 5.22 -0.58 7.53
CA GLN A 233 3.98 -0.15 8.18
C GLN A 233 4.18 -0.14 9.71
N LEU A 234 3.17 0.28 10.47
CA LEU A 234 3.26 0.28 11.93
C LEU A 234 3.51 -1.14 12.49
N HIS A 235 2.75 -2.14 12.02
CA HIS A 235 2.73 -3.48 12.62
C HIS A 235 3.46 -4.57 11.83
N TYR A 236 3.77 -4.34 10.56
CA TYR A 236 4.39 -5.31 9.65
C TYR A 236 5.14 -4.60 8.53
N ILE A 237 5.94 -5.35 7.80
CA ILE A 237 6.60 -4.92 6.56
C ILE A 237 5.72 -5.42 5.42
N ALA A 238 5.28 -4.52 4.54
CA ALA A 238 4.49 -4.84 3.37
C ALA A 238 5.40 -4.94 2.14
N TYR A 239 5.20 -5.99 1.35
CA TYR A 239 5.78 -6.17 0.04
C TYR A 239 4.64 -6.06 -0.96
N ARG A 240 4.76 -5.14 -1.91
CA ARG A 240 3.64 -4.80 -2.79
C ARG A 240 4.07 -4.48 -4.21
N ARG A 241 3.15 -4.70 -5.13
CA ARG A 241 3.12 -4.08 -6.46
C ARG A 241 2.11 -2.94 -6.39
N ILE A 242 1.10 -2.94 -7.26
CA ILE A 242 -0.11 -2.13 -7.04
C ILE A 242 -0.81 -2.53 -5.73
N LYS A 243 -0.92 -3.85 -5.50
CA LYS A 243 -1.46 -4.48 -4.30
C LYS A 243 -0.38 -5.20 -3.51
N ASN A 244 -0.65 -5.48 -2.24
CA ASN A 244 0.20 -6.28 -1.40
C ASN A 244 0.31 -7.71 -1.93
N VAL A 245 1.54 -8.20 -2.03
CA VAL A 245 1.86 -9.60 -2.36
C VAL A 245 2.34 -10.36 -1.13
N ALA A 246 2.91 -9.67 -0.14
CA ALA A 246 3.22 -10.29 1.14
C ALA A 246 3.23 -9.28 2.28
N THR A 247 3.00 -9.75 3.51
CA THR A 247 3.29 -8.98 4.71
C THR A 247 4.09 -9.81 5.71
N VAL A 248 5.08 -9.20 6.35
CA VAL A 248 6.01 -9.88 7.27
C VAL A 248 5.98 -9.20 8.62
N ARG A 249 5.81 -9.99 9.68
CA ARG A 249 5.94 -9.52 11.07
C ARG A 249 6.83 -10.45 11.87
N PHE A 250 7.51 -9.87 12.85
CA PHE A 250 8.45 -10.58 13.72
C PHE A 250 7.74 -11.04 14.99
N GLN A 251 8.01 -12.26 15.42
CA GLN A 251 7.68 -12.77 16.75
C GLN A 251 8.96 -13.25 17.45
N PRO A 252 9.76 -12.34 18.02
CA PRO A 252 11.07 -12.67 18.58
C PRO A 252 11.02 -13.75 19.67
N ARG A 253 10.01 -13.70 20.53
CA ARG A 253 9.83 -14.66 21.65
C ARG A 253 9.68 -16.11 21.20
N SER A 254 9.05 -16.35 20.05
CA SER A 254 8.87 -17.69 19.49
C SER A 254 9.81 -17.98 18.33
N HIS A 255 10.79 -17.09 18.07
CA HIS A 255 11.70 -17.17 16.94
C HIS A 255 10.96 -17.45 15.62
N THR A 256 9.92 -16.67 15.32
CA THR A 256 9.06 -16.92 14.16
C THR A 256 8.90 -15.66 13.32
N LEU A 257 9.11 -15.78 12.02
CA LEU A 257 8.59 -14.83 11.04
C LEU A 257 7.18 -15.28 10.67
N VAL A 258 6.23 -14.38 10.83
CA VAL A 258 4.87 -14.62 10.34
C VAL A 258 4.72 -13.86 9.04
N VAL A 259 4.56 -14.62 7.96
CA VAL A 259 4.44 -14.12 6.59
C VAL A 259 3.02 -14.37 6.14
N ARG A 260 2.38 -13.38 5.53
CA ARG A 260 1.11 -13.58 4.86
C ARG A 260 1.27 -13.35 3.37
N LEU A 261 0.55 -14.15 2.61
CA LEU A 261 0.65 -14.19 1.16
C LEU A 261 -0.74 -14.00 0.55
N ALA A 262 -0.79 -13.31 -0.58
CA ALA A 262 -1.94 -13.18 -1.46
C ALA A 262 -2.12 -14.45 -2.31
N VAL A 263 -2.21 -15.60 -1.66
CA VAL A 263 -2.42 -16.92 -2.28
C VAL A 263 -3.70 -17.52 -1.71
N ASP A 264 -4.59 -18.02 -2.56
CA ASP A 264 -5.82 -18.67 -2.12
C ASP A 264 -5.51 -19.93 -1.30
N PRO A 265 -5.90 -20.00 0.00
CA PRO A 265 -5.63 -21.16 0.84
C PRO A 265 -6.24 -22.46 0.29
N ASP A 266 -7.29 -22.39 -0.53
CA ASP A 266 -7.94 -23.57 -1.11
C ASP A 266 -7.07 -24.27 -2.17
N THR A 267 -6.00 -23.61 -2.62
CA THR A 267 -5.06 -24.11 -3.62
C THR A 267 -3.73 -24.58 -3.03
N VAL A 268 -3.66 -24.72 -1.70
CA VAL A 268 -2.45 -25.03 -0.94
C VAL A 268 -2.75 -26.14 0.07
N GLU A 269 -1.83 -27.08 0.20
CA GLU A 269 -1.87 -28.05 1.29
C GLU A 269 -1.48 -27.35 2.61
N LEU A 270 -2.45 -27.22 3.52
CA LEU A 270 -2.25 -26.54 4.80
C LEU A 270 -1.60 -27.50 5.81
N VAL A 271 -0.30 -27.32 6.02
CA VAL A 271 0.48 -28.11 6.99
C VAL A 271 0.44 -27.45 8.37
N GLU A 272 -0.01 -28.20 9.38
CA GLU A 272 -0.10 -27.72 10.76
C GLU A 272 1.24 -27.14 11.25
N GLY A 273 1.18 -25.99 11.90
CA GLY A 273 2.36 -25.29 12.41
C GLY A 273 3.15 -24.49 11.37
N PHE A 274 2.94 -24.73 10.07
CA PHE A 274 3.59 -24.02 8.97
C PHE A 274 2.62 -23.10 8.21
N ALA A 275 1.51 -23.62 7.66
CA ALA A 275 0.57 -22.89 6.82
C ALA A 275 -0.85 -22.93 7.38
N ARG A 276 -1.58 -21.81 7.34
CA ARG A 276 -2.97 -21.74 7.81
C ARG A 276 -3.82 -20.74 7.01
N ASP A 277 -5.10 -21.08 6.83
CA ASP A 277 -6.13 -20.16 6.33
C ASP A 277 -6.54 -19.18 7.44
N VAL A 278 -6.48 -17.88 7.14
CA VAL A 278 -6.82 -16.80 8.07
C VAL A 278 -7.99 -15.94 7.59
N ARG A 279 -8.73 -16.35 6.54
CA ARG A 279 -9.88 -15.60 5.99
C ARG A 279 -10.98 -15.31 7.02
N LYS A 280 -11.13 -16.18 8.04
CA LYS A 280 -12.18 -16.10 9.07
C LYS A 280 -11.65 -15.65 10.43
N ILE A 281 -10.40 -15.23 10.52
CA ILE A 281 -9.74 -14.92 11.79
C ILE A 281 -9.17 -13.50 11.72
N GLY A 282 -9.59 -12.63 12.65
CA GLY A 282 -9.04 -11.28 12.76
C GLY A 282 -7.53 -11.34 13.00
N CYS A 283 -6.76 -10.67 12.15
CA CYS A 283 -5.31 -10.76 12.16
C CYS A 283 -4.64 -9.51 11.57
N LEU A 284 -3.35 -9.32 11.90
CA LEU A 284 -2.53 -8.24 11.36
C LEU A 284 -1.88 -8.63 10.04
N GLY A 285 -1.87 -7.70 9.08
CA GLY A 285 -1.31 -7.89 7.74
C GLY A 285 -2.36 -8.33 6.72
N THR A 286 -1.95 -8.39 5.47
CA THR A 286 -2.83 -8.66 4.32
C THR A 286 -2.49 -10.01 3.69
N GLY A 287 -3.48 -10.64 3.06
CA GLY A 287 -3.34 -11.97 2.46
C GLY A 287 -4.06 -13.06 3.28
N PRO A 288 -4.78 -13.97 2.61
CA PRO A 288 -5.59 -15.02 3.26
C PRO A 288 -4.79 -16.24 3.72
N LEU A 289 -3.55 -16.42 3.26
CA LEU A 289 -2.65 -17.51 3.66
C LEU A 289 -1.58 -16.99 4.61
N GLU A 290 -1.47 -17.56 5.82
CA GLU A 290 -0.38 -17.25 6.74
C GLU A 290 0.62 -18.41 6.82
N LEU A 291 1.89 -18.09 6.65
CA LEU A 291 3.04 -18.95 6.86
C LEU A 291 3.79 -18.57 8.14
N ARG A 292 4.32 -19.57 8.83
CA ARG A 292 5.14 -19.41 10.05
C ARG A 292 6.52 -20.00 9.79
N ILE A 293 7.48 -19.14 9.50
CA ILE A 293 8.85 -19.51 9.14
C ILE A 293 9.73 -19.42 10.38
N ARG A 294 10.32 -20.56 10.79
CA ARG A 294 11.20 -20.67 11.97
C ARG A 294 12.61 -21.15 11.63
N SER A 295 12.82 -21.66 10.42
CA SER A 295 14.09 -22.21 9.94
C SER A 295 14.29 -21.95 8.44
N HIS A 296 15.50 -22.19 7.94
CA HIS A 296 15.80 -22.13 6.51
C HIS A 296 15.10 -23.24 5.71
N GLU A 297 14.72 -24.35 6.37
CA GLU A 297 13.89 -25.38 5.75
C GLU A 297 12.47 -24.88 5.51
N ASP A 298 11.86 -24.22 6.51
CA ASP A 298 10.56 -23.56 6.34
C ASP A 298 10.63 -22.49 5.23
N LEU A 299 11.74 -21.73 5.17
CA LEU A 299 11.94 -20.73 4.13
C LEU A 299 12.04 -21.36 2.74
N SER A 300 12.76 -22.47 2.61
CA SER A 300 12.86 -23.23 1.35
C SER A 300 11.49 -23.75 0.90
N ARG A 301 10.69 -24.25 1.85
CA ARG A 301 9.29 -24.68 1.60
C ARG A 301 8.38 -23.52 1.19
N ALA A 302 8.59 -22.33 1.74
CA ALA A 302 7.80 -21.15 1.42
C ALA A 302 8.06 -20.60 0.02
N GLY A 303 9.19 -20.93 -0.61
CA GLY A 303 9.64 -20.31 -1.87
C GLY A 303 8.64 -20.39 -3.01
N ASP A 304 7.96 -21.53 -3.18
CA ASP A 304 6.96 -21.69 -4.23
C ASP A 304 5.71 -20.83 -3.99
N LEU A 305 5.26 -20.78 -2.73
CA LEU A 305 4.11 -19.98 -2.31
C LEU A 305 4.40 -18.48 -2.41
N VAL A 306 5.61 -18.04 -2.03
CA VAL A 306 6.07 -16.66 -2.21
C VAL A 306 6.03 -16.27 -3.69
N ARG A 307 6.57 -17.13 -4.56
CA ARG A 307 6.54 -16.90 -6.02
C ARG A 307 5.11 -16.79 -6.54
N ARG A 308 4.23 -17.72 -6.17
CA ARG A 308 2.81 -17.70 -6.55
C ARG A 308 2.10 -16.42 -6.13
N SER A 309 2.35 -15.98 -4.89
CA SER A 309 1.82 -14.73 -4.34
C SER A 309 2.23 -13.51 -5.17
N ILE A 310 3.51 -13.46 -5.57
CA ILE A 310 4.05 -12.38 -6.40
C ILE A 310 3.43 -12.43 -7.80
N GLU A 311 3.31 -13.62 -8.39
CA GLU A 311 2.72 -13.82 -9.72
C GLU A 311 1.21 -13.62 -9.79
N GLY A 312 0.52 -13.53 -8.64
CA GLY A 312 -0.94 -13.44 -8.55
C GLY A 312 -1.65 -14.74 -8.90
N ARG A 313 -1.09 -15.89 -8.45
CA ARG A 313 -1.56 -17.26 -8.72
C ARG A 313 -1.94 -18.04 -7.46
#